data_AF-A0A1V9VAI2-F1
#
_entry.id   AF-A0A1V9VAI2-F1
#
_cell.length_a   1.000
_cell.length_b   1.000
_cell.length_c   1.000
_cell.angle_alpha   90.00
_cell.angle_beta   90.00
_cell.angle_gamma   90.00
#
_symmetry.space_group_name_H-M   'P 1'
#
loop_
_entity.id
_entity.type
_entity.pdbx_description
1 polymer ?
#
loop_
_entity_poly.entity_id
_entity_poly.type
_entity_poly.pdbx_seq_one_letter_code
_entity_poly.pdbx_strand_id
1 'polypeptide(L)'
;MTSAIDLSKLTAKDDLTPVLGGYWPGIQIYYPPIKFNPLDGSYESIEQAKLRLQKHAYNTRAHTVLFDLEDGCRQKAMSRELLIQELPKFPARDFQIAVRINPFRTEEYEEDLKMLKQIHQYIDVIVLAKAG
;
A
#
# COMPACT_ATOMS: atom_id res chain seq x y z
N MET A 1 10.39 -31.25 23.67
CA MET A 1 9.02 -31.46 23.15
C MET A 1 8.45 -30.08 22.87
N THR A 2 8.51 -29.63 21.62
CA THR A 2 7.78 -28.43 21.19
C THR A 2 6.31 -28.80 21.17
N SER A 3 5.52 -28.28 22.11
CA SER A 3 4.07 -28.37 22.00
C SER A 3 3.69 -27.73 20.67
N ALA A 4 3.10 -28.49 19.76
CA ALA A 4 2.60 -27.94 18.50
C ALA A 4 1.64 -26.79 18.85
N ILE A 5 2.01 -25.56 18.48
CA ILE A 5 1.16 -24.39 18.69
C ILE A 5 -0.10 -24.64 17.86
N ASP A 6 -1.26 -24.65 18.51
CA ASP A 6 -2.55 -24.74 17.84
C ASP A 6 -2.84 -23.42 17.12
N LEU A 7 -2.40 -23.33 15.86
CA LEU A 7 -2.53 -22.14 15.02
C LEU A 7 -3.99 -21.79 14.71
N SER A 8 -4.96 -22.67 14.97
CA SER A 8 -6.37 -22.41 14.69
C SER A 8 -6.99 -21.32 15.57
N LYS A 9 -6.31 -20.96 16.67
CA LYS A 9 -6.75 -19.93 17.63
C LYS A 9 -5.96 -18.64 17.53
N LEU A 10 -4.98 -18.58 16.64
CA LEU A 10 -4.11 -17.41 16.48
C LEU A 10 -4.92 -16.23 15.94
N THR A 11 -4.77 -15.08 16.57
CA THR A 11 -5.39 -13.82 16.16
C THR A 11 -4.33 -12.80 15.77
N ALA A 12 -4.74 -11.73 15.11
CA ALA A 12 -3.86 -10.61 14.77
C ALA A 12 -3.28 -9.86 16.00
N LYS A 13 -3.71 -10.22 17.23
CA LYS A 13 -3.24 -9.63 18.48
C LYS A 13 -2.12 -10.44 19.15
N ASP A 14 -1.88 -11.67 18.69
CA ASP A 14 -0.89 -12.56 19.29
C ASP A 14 0.51 -12.27 18.74
N ASP A 15 1.55 -12.67 19.49
CA ASP A 15 2.93 -12.64 18.98
C ASP A 15 3.08 -13.68 17.88
N LEU A 16 3.25 -13.20 16.65
CA LEU A 16 3.33 -14.05 15.47
C LEU A 16 4.76 -14.53 15.15
N THR A 17 5.77 -14.04 15.88
CA THR A 17 7.20 -14.40 15.70
C THR A 17 7.45 -15.92 15.69
N PRO A 18 6.84 -16.73 16.59
CA PRO A 18 7.04 -18.18 16.62
C PRO A 18 6.51 -18.90 15.38
N VAL A 19 5.50 -18.34 14.71
CA VAL A 19 4.87 -18.91 13.52
C VAL A 19 5.61 -18.50 12.25
N LEU A 20 6.19 -17.30 12.25
CA LEU A 20 6.75 -16.68 11.04
C LEU A 20 8.27 -16.80 10.97
N GLY A 21 8.88 -17.49 11.93
CA GLY A 21 10.24 -18.02 11.82
C GLY A 21 11.36 -16.98 11.83
N GLY A 22 11.10 -15.76 12.29
CA GLY A 22 12.08 -14.66 12.30
C GLY A 22 11.45 -13.29 12.52
N TYR A 23 12.17 -12.23 12.11
CA TYR A 23 11.67 -10.86 12.16
C TYR A 23 10.37 -10.72 11.35
N TRP A 24 9.26 -10.47 12.04
CA TRP A 24 7.97 -10.22 11.42
C TRP A 24 7.86 -8.73 11.06
N PRO A 25 7.77 -8.35 9.77
CA PRO A 25 7.64 -6.95 9.35
C PRO A 25 6.26 -6.36 9.67
N GLY A 26 5.37 -7.15 10.29
CA GLY A 26 4.03 -6.73 10.61
C GLY A 26 2.99 -7.02 9.54
N ILE A 27 1.76 -6.62 9.82
CA ILE A 27 0.63 -6.71 8.89
C ILE A 27 0.78 -5.62 7.83
N GLN A 28 0.63 -5.98 6.55
CA GLN A 28 0.66 -5.04 5.45
C GLN A 28 -0.74 -4.91 4.85
N ILE A 29 -1.20 -3.69 4.60
CA ILE A 29 -2.43 -3.44 3.85
C ILE A 29 -2.06 -3.06 2.43
N TYR A 30 -2.51 -3.89 1.50
CA TYR A 30 -2.48 -3.60 0.09
C TYR A 30 -3.58 -2.59 -0.25
N TYR A 31 -3.20 -1.49 -0.89
CA TYR A 31 -4.09 -0.38 -1.17
C TYR A 31 -4.01 0.04 -2.65
N PRO A 32 -5.04 -0.27 -3.48
CA PRO A 32 -5.16 0.34 -4.80
C PRO A 32 -5.55 1.82 -4.60
N PRO A 33 -4.78 2.80 -5.09
CA PRO A 33 -5.09 4.21 -4.90
C PRO A 33 -6.47 4.58 -5.46
N ILE A 34 -6.74 4.21 -6.72
CA ILE A 34 -8.08 4.28 -7.33
C ILE A 34 -8.64 2.86 -7.45
N LYS A 35 -9.76 2.57 -6.79
CA LYS A 35 -10.37 1.23 -6.77
C LYS A 35 -11.48 1.11 -7.81
N PHE A 36 -11.58 -0.06 -8.42
CA PHE A 36 -12.72 -0.43 -9.27
C PHE A 36 -13.87 -0.97 -8.40
N ASN A 37 -15.08 -0.46 -8.63
CA ASN A 37 -16.31 -0.98 -8.02
C ASN A 37 -17.00 -1.93 -9.01
N PRO A 38 -17.07 -3.25 -8.73
CA PRO A 38 -17.69 -4.20 -9.64
C PRO A 38 -19.22 -4.09 -9.69
N LEU A 39 -19.87 -3.46 -8.70
CA LEU A 39 -21.33 -3.37 -8.65
C LEU A 39 -21.89 -2.36 -9.66
N ASP A 40 -21.18 -1.25 -9.89
CA ASP A 40 -21.56 -0.21 -10.85
C ASP A 40 -20.67 -0.21 -12.10
N GLY A 41 -19.65 -1.09 -12.15
CA GLY A 41 -18.75 -1.23 -13.29
C GLY A 41 -17.84 -0.01 -13.50
N SER A 42 -17.61 0.79 -12.46
CA SER A 42 -16.90 2.06 -12.56
C SER A 42 -15.68 2.14 -11.64
N TYR A 43 -14.78 3.07 -11.95
CA TYR A 43 -13.68 3.43 -11.04
C TYR A 43 -14.10 4.56 -10.12
N GLU A 44 -13.55 4.55 -8.90
CA GLU A 44 -13.68 5.69 -7.98
C GLU A 44 -13.21 7.00 -8.64
N SER A 45 -13.92 8.09 -8.38
CA SER A 45 -13.37 9.43 -8.56
C SER A 45 -12.25 9.70 -7.55
N ILE A 46 -11.42 10.72 -7.79
CA ILE A 46 -10.39 11.16 -6.83
C ILE A 46 -11.03 11.43 -5.47
N GLU A 47 -12.22 12.03 -5.44
CA GLU A 47 -12.89 12.43 -4.20
C GLU A 47 -13.36 11.20 -3.41
N GLN A 48 -13.89 10.19 -4.09
CA GLN A 48 -14.27 8.93 -3.48
C GLN A 48 -13.05 8.17 -2.94
N ALA A 49 -11.98 8.10 -3.73
CA ALA A 49 -10.74 7.43 -3.35
C ALA A 49 -10.06 8.11 -2.16
N LYS A 50 -10.08 9.45 -2.11
CA LYS A 50 -9.63 10.26 -0.98
C LYS A 50 -10.39 9.94 0.30
N LEU A 51 -11.72 9.93 0.26
CA LEU A 51 -12.54 9.62 1.43
C LEU A 51 -12.25 8.20 1.94
N ARG A 52 -12.08 7.23 1.03
CA ARG A 52 -11.67 5.86 1.38
C ARG A 52 -10.29 5.83 2.05
N LEU A 53 -9.34 6.60 1.52
CA LEU A 53 -7.97 6.66 2.03
C LEU A 53 -7.94 7.20 3.45
N GLN A 54 -8.62 8.32 3.68
CA GLN A 54 -8.72 8.94 4.99
C GLN A 54 -9.43 8.03 6.00
N LYS A 55 -10.46 7.31 5.56
CA LYS A 55 -11.19 6.38 6.43
C LYS A 55 -10.37 5.17 6.84
N HIS A 56 -9.56 4.61 5.95
CA HIS A 56 -8.93 3.30 6.16
C HIS A 56 -7.42 3.35 6.39
N ALA A 57 -6.68 4.20 5.66
CA ALA A 57 -5.22 4.23 5.74
C ALA A 57 -4.72 5.13 6.88
N TYR A 58 -5.40 6.23 7.20
CA TYR A 58 -4.91 7.19 8.21
C TYR A 58 -4.85 6.62 9.63
N ASN A 59 -5.79 5.72 9.96
CA ASN A 59 -5.90 5.10 11.30
C ASN A 59 -5.73 3.58 11.24
N THR A 60 -4.93 3.12 10.28
CA THR A 60 -4.68 1.69 10.12
C THR A 60 -3.91 1.11 11.32
N ARG A 61 -4.13 -0.18 11.60
CA ARG A 61 -3.28 -0.98 12.52
C ARG A 61 -2.24 -1.81 11.79
N ALA A 62 -2.16 -1.65 10.46
CA ALA A 62 -1.12 -2.27 9.65
C ALA A 62 0.21 -1.58 9.93
N HIS A 63 1.29 -2.34 9.88
CA HIS A 63 2.65 -1.84 10.03
C HIS A 63 3.16 -1.24 8.72
N THR A 64 2.55 -1.60 7.58
CA THR A 64 2.85 -1.01 6.27
C THR A 64 1.57 -0.80 5.47
N VAL A 65 1.45 0.35 4.82
CA VAL A 65 0.47 0.61 3.76
C VAL A 65 1.20 0.55 2.42
N LEU A 66 0.85 -0.42 1.59
CA LEU A 66 1.43 -0.64 0.27
C LEU A 66 0.50 -0.07 -0.81
N PHE A 67 0.89 1.06 -1.39
CA PHE A 67 0.22 1.62 -2.56
C PHE A 67 0.70 0.94 -3.83
N ASP A 68 -0.22 0.35 -4.59
CA ASP A 68 0.11 -0.31 -5.84
C ASP A 68 -0.18 0.57 -7.05
N LEU A 69 0.83 0.85 -7.87
CA LEU A 69 0.71 1.53 -9.16
C LEU A 69 0.85 0.57 -10.35
N GLU A 70 1.08 -0.73 -10.09
CA GLU A 70 1.30 -1.75 -11.11
C GLU A 70 0.02 -2.55 -11.42
N ASP A 71 -0.03 -3.85 -11.18
CA ASP A 71 -1.10 -4.73 -11.67
C ASP A 71 -2.46 -4.46 -11.00
N GLY A 72 -2.48 -3.97 -9.76
CA GLY A 72 -3.72 -3.52 -9.10
C GLY A 72 -4.21 -2.14 -9.49
N CYS A 73 -3.46 -1.44 -10.34
CA CYS A 73 -3.78 -0.09 -10.75
C CYS A 73 -4.02 -0.01 -12.25
N ARG A 74 -5.29 0.13 -12.61
CA ARG A 74 -5.70 0.41 -14.00
C ARG A 74 -5.71 1.91 -14.30
N GLN A 75 -6.03 2.76 -13.31
CA GLN A 75 -6.08 4.21 -13.44
C GLN A 75 -4.77 4.85 -12.96
N LYS A 76 -3.68 4.64 -13.69
CA LYS A 76 -2.30 4.96 -13.25
C LYS A 76 -2.09 6.45 -13.02
N ALA A 77 -2.47 7.29 -13.99
CA ALA A 77 -2.33 8.73 -13.88
C ALA A 77 -3.12 9.31 -12.68
N MET A 78 -4.40 8.95 -12.55
CA MET A 78 -5.22 9.39 -11.41
C MET A 78 -4.70 8.84 -10.07
N SER A 79 -4.13 7.63 -10.06
CA SER A 79 -3.55 7.05 -8.86
C SER A 79 -2.32 7.83 -8.41
N ARG A 80 -1.44 8.21 -9.34
CA ARG A 80 -0.29 9.09 -9.04
C ARG A 80 -0.75 10.46 -8.54
N GLU A 81 -1.77 11.03 -9.17
CA GLU A 81 -2.36 12.30 -8.75
C GLU A 81 -2.90 12.23 -7.32
N LEU A 82 -3.65 11.18 -6.97
CA LEU A 82 -4.15 10.98 -5.61
C LEU A 82 -3.01 10.90 -4.59
N LEU A 83 -1.93 10.17 -4.89
CA LEU A 83 -0.78 10.07 -4.00
C LEU A 83 -0.07 11.42 -3.82
N ILE A 84 0.10 12.20 -4.89
CA ILE A 84 0.65 13.55 -4.82
C ILE A 84 -0.19 14.45 -3.90
N GLN A 85 -1.51 14.35 -3.99
CA GLN A 85 -2.41 15.18 -3.20
C GLN A 85 -2.49 14.76 -1.73
N GLU A 86 -2.51 13.46 -1.43
CA GLU A 86 -2.88 12.97 -0.09
C GLU A 86 -1.69 12.50 0.76
N LEU A 87 -0.59 12.00 0.20
CA LEU A 87 0.57 11.60 1.02
C LEU A 87 1.11 12.74 1.91
N PRO A 88 1.20 14.01 1.44
CA PRO A 88 1.60 15.13 2.29
C PRO A 88 0.65 15.44 3.45
N LYS A 89 -0.59 14.93 3.40
CA LYS A 89 -1.66 15.20 4.37
C LYS A 89 -1.85 14.07 5.37
N PHE A 90 -1.01 13.02 5.31
CA PHE A 90 -1.06 11.96 6.33
C PHE A 90 -0.76 12.57 7.71
N PRO A 91 -1.52 12.20 8.75
CA PRO A 91 -1.18 12.57 10.11
C PRO A 91 0.15 11.92 10.51
N ALA A 92 0.69 12.33 11.67
CA ALA A 92 1.79 11.60 12.28
C ALA A 92 1.44 10.11 12.37
N ARG A 93 2.32 9.26 11.84
CA ARG A 93 2.09 7.82 11.66
C ARG A 93 3.21 7.01 12.30
N ASP A 94 2.84 5.84 12.80
CA ASP A 94 3.74 4.81 13.37
C ASP A 94 3.94 3.61 12.41
N PHE A 95 3.24 3.60 11.29
CA PHE A 95 3.37 2.61 10.21
C PHE A 95 4.21 3.15 9.05
N GLN A 96 4.70 2.25 8.20
CA GLN A 96 5.45 2.56 6.98
C GLN A 96 4.54 2.76 5.76
N ILE A 97 4.96 3.62 4.84
CA ILE A 97 4.37 3.77 3.50
C ILE A 97 5.31 3.14 2.48
N ALA A 98 4.80 2.13 1.79
CA ALA A 98 5.47 1.51 0.66
C ALA A 98 4.73 1.86 -0.64
N VAL A 99 5.46 2.14 -1.71
CA VAL A 99 4.89 2.36 -3.05
C VAL A 99 5.48 1.34 -4.02
N ARG A 100 4.61 0.51 -4.61
CA ARG A 100 4.98 -0.40 -5.69
C ARG A 100 4.83 0.31 -7.03
N ILE A 101 5.96 0.55 -7.68
CA ILE A 101 6.03 1.25 -8.97
C ILE A 101 6.05 0.28 -10.14
N ASN A 102 5.72 0.78 -11.34
CA ASN A 102 5.69 0.01 -12.57
C ASN A 102 7.09 -0.52 -12.96
N PRO A 103 7.16 -1.56 -13.81
CA PRO A 103 8.43 -2.17 -14.20
C PRO A 103 9.33 -1.21 -14.97
N PHE A 104 10.65 -1.45 -14.89
CA PHE A 104 11.65 -0.66 -15.59
C PHE A 104 11.37 -0.52 -17.09
N ARG A 105 11.85 0.59 -17.67
CA ARG A 105 11.80 0.87 -19.13
C ARG A 105 10.36 0.93 -19.70
N THR A 106 9.37 1.17 -18.85
CA THR A 106 8.00 1.49 -19.28
C THR A 106 7.77 3.00 -19.18
N GLU A 107 6.87 3.55 -19.99
CA GLU A 107 6.47 4.96 -19.87
C GLU A 107 5.89 5.25 -18.47
N GLU A 108 5.15 4.30 -17.93
CA GLU A 108 4.57 4.35 -16.59
C GLU A 108 5.63 4.45 -15.49
N TYR A 109 6.74 3.74 -15.63
CA TYR A 109 7.87 3.86 -14.71
C TYR A 109 8.47 5.27 -14.72
N GLU A 110 8.62 5.90 -15.88
CA GLU A 110 9.12 7.29 -15.95
C GLU A 110 8.16 8.27 -15.27
N GLU A 111 6.85 8.07 -15.43
CA GLU A 111 5.84 8.86 -14.72
C GLU A 111 5.83 8.61 -13.21
N ASP A 112 6.03 7.37 -12.78
CA ASP A 112 6.20 7.04 -11.36
C ASP A 112 7.44 7.74 -10.78
N LEU A 113 8.57 7.77 -11.49
CA LEU A 113 9.76 8.49 -11.05
C LEU A 113 9.53 10.01 -10.93
N LYS A 114 8.76 10.61 -11.84
CA LYS A 114 8.37 12.04 -11.75
C LYS A 114 7.51 12.31 -10.52
N MET A 115 6.58 11.41 -10.20
CA MET A 115 5.80 11.47 -8.97
C MET A 115 6.70 11.34 -7.75
N LEU A 116 7.58 10.33 -7.70
CA LEU A 116 8.48 10.10 -6.57
C LEU A 116 9.36 11.30 -6.27
N LYS A 117 9.90 11.99 -7.29
CA LYS A 117 10.67 13.25 -7.10
C LYS A 117 9.90 14.32 -6.33
N GLN A 118 8.57 14.31 -6.36
CA GLN A 118 7.73 15.29 -5.65
C GLN A 118 7.39 14.86 -4.23
N ILE A 119 7.23 13.56 -3.98
CA ILE A 119 6.67 13.05 -2.71
C ILE A 119 7.54 12.03 -1.97
N HIS A 120 8.79 11.81 -2.39
CA HIS A 120 9.68 10.80 -1.80
C HIS A 120 9.86 10.96 -0.28
N GLN A 121 9.79 12.19 0.25
CA GLN A 121 9.90 12.46 1.69
C GLN A 121 8.77 11.86 2.54
N TYR A 122 7.68 11.42 1.91
CA TYR A 122 6.55 10.78 2.57
C TYR A 122 6.54 9.25 2.42
N ILE A 123 7.50 8.68 1.67
CA ILE A 123 7.57 7.26 1.32
C ILE A 123 8.79 6.64 1.98
N ASP A 124 8.59 5.51 2.67
CA ASP A 124 9.68 4.81 3.38
C ASP A 124 10.32 3.73 2.51
N VAL A 125 9.52 3.09 1.65
CA VAL A 125 9.96 1.94 0.86
C VAL A 125 9.44 2.02 -0.57
N ILE A 126 10.30 1.74 -1.54
CA ILE A 126 9.92 1.51 -2.93
C ILE A 126 9.97 0.02 -3.23
N VAL A 127 8.88 -0.52 -3.77
CA VAL A 127 8.77 -1.90 -4.22
C VAL A 127 8.86 -1.90 -5.75
N LEU A 128 9.86 -2.58 -6.31
CA LEU A 128 10.00 -2.71 -7.76
C LEU A 128 9.13 -3.86 -8.26
N ALA A 129 8.24 -3.58 -9.21
CA ALA A 129 7.51 -4.62 -9.90
C ALA A 129 8.39 -5.33 -10.93
N LYS A 130 8.21 -6.66 -11.07
CA LYS A 130 8.78 -7.48 -12.13
C LYS A 130 10.29 -7.22 -12.34
N ALA A 131 11.06 -7.29 -11.25
CA ALA A 131 12.51 -7.16 -11.30
C ALA A 131 13.14 -8.36 -12.03
N GLY A 132 13.18 -8.28 -13.36
CA GLY A 132 13.69 -9.29 -14.29
C GLY A 132 13.98 -8.69 -15.65
#